data_AF-A0A1V2VTM1-F1
#
_entry.id   AF-A0A1V2VTM1-F1
#
_cell.length_a   1.000
_cell.length_b   1.000
_cell.length_c   1.000
_cell.angle_alpha   90.00
_cell.angle_beta   90.00
_cell.angle_gamma   90.00
#
_symmetry.space_group_name_H-M   'P 1'
#
loop_
_entity.id
_entity.type
_entity.pdbx_description
1 polymer ?
#
loop_
_entity_poly.entity_id
_entity_poly.type
_entity_poly.pdbx_seq_one_letter_code
_entity_poly.pdbx_strand_id
1 'polypeptide(L)'
;MKLAIIEVKWSPPIKWLDTVPGLKRDLGGFVYRIYDENMELKVCGSANKLNENETVLRACKIAKKDKGFTHYKLHGGSGGVAEITA
;
A
#
# COMPACT_ATOMS: atom_id res chain seq x y z
N MET A 1 14.18 12.85 11.50
CA MET A 1 13.94 12.09 10.25
C MET A 1 12.65 11.30 10.44
N LYS A 2 11.72 11.26 9.47
CA LYS A 2 10.48 10.47 9.59
C LYS A 2 10.50 9.36 8.54
N LEU A 3 10.77 8.13 8.99
CA LEU A 3 10.79 6.92 8.17
C LEU A 3 9.39 6.31 8.09
N ALA A 4 8.93 6.01 6.88
CA ALA A 4 7.75 5.20 6.63
C ALA A 4 8.16 3.81 6.13
N ILE A 5 7.57 2.78 6.71
CA ILE A 5 7.70 1.40 6.25
C ILE A 5 6.48 1.12 5.37
N ILE A 6 6.70 0.79 4.09
CA ILE A 6 5.65 0.59 3.10
C ILE A 6 5.56 -0.89 2.75
N GLU A 7 4.42 -1.49 2.99
CA GLU A 7 4.09 -2.84 2.56
C GLU A 7 3.11 -2.77 1.40
N VAL A 8 3.39 -3.50 0.32
CA VAL A 8 2.50 -3.63 -0.83
C VAL A 8 2.27 -5.09 -1.10
N LYS A 9 1.00 -5.49 -1.19
CA LYS A 9 0.61 -6.88 -1.42
C LYS A 9 -0.52 -6.97 -2.42
N TRP A 10 -0.50 -8.01 -3.24
CA TRP A 10 -1.64 -8.36 -4.08
C TRP A 10 -2.77 -8.93 -3.22
N SER A 11 -3.97 -8.36 -3.34
CA SER A 11 -5.21 -8.89 -2.78
C SER A 11 -6.02 -9.52 -3.92
N PRO A 12 -6.29 -10.84 -3.88
CA PRO A 12 -7.14 -11.46 -4.88
C PRO A 12 -8.59 -10.96 -4.75
N PRO A 13 -9.37 -11.00 -5.85
CA PRO A 13 -10.79 -10.63 -5.82
C PRO A 13 -11.58 -11.56 -4.89
N ILE A 14 -12.43 -10.97 -4.06
CA ILE A 14 -13.34 -11.67 -3.17
C ILE A 14 -14.67 -11.88 -3.89
N LYS A 15 -14.79 -13.01 -4.61
CA LYS A 15 -15.94 -13.31 -5.48
C LYS A 15 -17.31 -13.26 -4.80
N TRP A 16 -17.39 -13.57 -3.50
CA TRP A 16 -18.68 -13.54 -2.81
C TRP A 16 -19.17 -12.10 -2.55
N LEU A 17 -18.31 -11.08 -2.58
CA LEU A 17 -18.76 -9.69 -2.49
C LEU A 17 -19.59 -9.28 -3.72
N ASP A 18 -19.34 -9.90 -4.88
CA ASP A 18 -20.09 -9.64 -6.11
C ASP A 18 -21.56 -10.09 -6.00
N THR A 19 -21.90 -10.94 -5.02
CA THR A 19 -23.27 -11.42 -4.81
C THR A 19 -24.06 -10.54 -3.84
N VAL A 20 -23.41 -9.56 -3.20
CA VAL A 20 -24.06 -8.65 -2.24
C VAL A 20 -24.64 -7.44 -2.98
N PRO A 21 -25.97 -7.26 -3.00
CA PRO A 21 -26.59 -6.11 -3.65
C PRO A 21 -26.11 -4.80 -3.02
N GLY A 22 -25.71 -3.84 -3.86
CA GLY A 22 -25.25 -2.51 -3.43
C GLY A 22 -23.76 -2.42 -3.13
N LEU A 23 -23.01 -3.53 -3.10
CA LEU A 23 -21.55 -3.48 -3.07
C LEU A 23 -20.97 -3.39 -4.49
N LYS A 24 -19.89 -2.61 -4.63
CA LYS A 24 -19.11 -2.59 -5.86
C LYS A 24 -18.37 -3.91 -6.00
N ARG A 25 -18.34 -4.40 -7.25
CA ARG A 25 -17.58 -5.59 -7.64
C ARG A 25 -16.14 -5.52 -7.15
N ASP A 26 -15.68 -6.56 -6.47
CA ASP A 26 -14.28 -6.65 -6.05
C ASP A 26 -13.44 -7.28 -7.15
N LEU A 27 -12.65 -6.46 -7.82
CA LEU A 27 -11.77 -6.90 -8.92
C LEU A 27 -10.42 -7.43 -8.42
N GLY A 28 -10.17 -7.36 -7.11
CA GLY A 28 -8.83 -7.53 -6.58
C GLY A 28 -7.91 -6.39 -7.00
N GLY A 29 -6.69 -6.41 -6.48
CA GLY A 29 -5.73 -5.36 -6.75
C GLY A 29 -4.60 -5.32 -5.73
N PHE A 30 -3.61 -4.50 -6.01
CA PHE A 30 -2.60 -4.19 -5.01
C PHE A 30 -3.19 -3.32 -3.90
N VAL A 31 -2.86 -3.68 -2.67
CA VAL A 31 -3.15 -2.89 -1.47
C VAL A 31 -1.83 -2.46 -0.86
N TYR A 32 -1.83 -1.30 -0.22
CA TYR A 32 -0.66 -0.78 0.49
C TYR A 32 -0.99 -0.49 1.95
N ARG A 33 0.01 -0.68 2.80
CA ARG A 33 0.01 -0.32 4.21
C ARG A 33 1.26 0.48 4.51
N ILE A 34 1.10 1.57 5.25
CA ILE A 34 2.17 2.47 5.64
C ILE A 34 2.23 2.44 7.16
N TYR A 35 3.38 2.00 7.67
CA TYR A 35 3.71 1.97 9.08
C TYR A 35 4.73 3.06 9.40
N ASP A 36 4.80 3.46 10.66
CA ASP A 36 5.94 4.23 11.16
C ASP A 36 7.14 3.32 11.51
N GLU A 37 8.18 3.91 12.10
CA GLU A 37 9.39 3.21 12.53
C GLU A 37 9.15 2.15 13.63
N ASN A 38 8.05 2.26 14.38
CA ASN A 38 7.65 1.32 15.42
C ASN A 38 6.72 0.22 14.88
N MET A 39 6.58 0.10 13.56
CA MET A 39 5.63 -0.80 12.89
C MET A 39 4.15 -0.51 13.25
N GLU A 40 3.83 0.72 13.69
CA GLU A 40 2.44 1.11 13.91
C GLU A 40 1.79 1.53 12.59
N LEU A 41 0.64 0.93 12.27
CA LEU A 41 -0.11 1.24 11.05
C LEU A 41 -0.61 2.69 11.10
N LYS A 42 -0.22 3.51 10.12
CA LYS A 42 -0.67 4.92 10.01
C LYS A 42 -1.67 5.13 8.88
N VAL A 43 -1.51 4.43 7.77
CA VAL A 43 -2.39 4.54 6.59
C VAL A 43 -2.46 3.18 5.89
N CYS A 44 -3.64 2.85 5.37
CA CYS A 44 -3.82 1.74 4.45
C CYS A 44 -4.75 2.15 3.31
N GLY A 45 -4.62 1.51 2.16
CA GLY A 45 -5.54 1.72 1.05
C GLY A 45 -5.38 0.70 -0.04
N SER A 46 -6.30 0.75 -1.01
CA SER A 46 -6.23 -0.03 -2.23
C SER A 46 -5.79 0.84 -3.40
N ALA A 47 -5.12 0.19 -4.34
CA ALA A 47 -4.64 0.76 -5.59
C ALA A 47 -5.19 -0.08 -6.76
N ASN A 48 -6.51 -0.09 -6.87
CA ASN A 48 -7.21 -0.83 -7.92
C ASN A 48 -6.70 -0.38 -9.30
N LYS A 49 -6.35 -1.35 -10.16
CA LYS A 49 -5.81 -1.15 -11.52
C LYS A 49 -4.38 -0.61 -11.63
N LEU A 50 -3.67 -0.41 -10.51
CA LEU A 50 -2.24 -0.10 -10.55
C LEU A 50 -1.42 -1.38 -10.47
N ASN A 51 -0.21 -1.37 -11.04
CA ASN A 51 0.78 -2.41 -10.78
C ASN A 51 1.48 -2.20 -9.41
N GLU A 52 2.33 -3.14 -9.01
CA GLU A 52 3.05 -3.08 -7.71
C GLU A 52 3.86 -1.78 -7.57
N ASN A 53 4.65 -1.43 -8.58
CA ASN A 53 5.52 -0.24 -8.56
C ASN A 53 4.72 1.06 -8.50
N GLU A 54 3.65 1.18 -9.27
CA GLU A 54 2.73 2.32 -9.23
C GLU A 54 2.05 2.43 -7.85
N THR A 55 1.75 1.29 -7.23
CA THR A 55 1.18 1.23 -5.89
C THR A 55 2.17 1.69 -4.83
N VAL A 56 3.44 1.29 -4.93
CA VAL A 56 4.53 1.79 -4.07
C VAL A 56 4.67 3.30 -4.20
N LEU A 57 4.75 3.83 -5.42
CA LEU A 57 4.86 5.27 -5.66
C LEU A 57 3.66 6.05 -5.11
N ARG A 58 2.46 5.49 -5.24
CA ARG A 58 1.25 6.06 -4.65
C ARG A 58 1.32 6.07 -3.12
N ALA A 59 1.76 4.97 -2.51
CA ALA A 59 1.95 4.89 -1.07
C ALA A 59 2.98 5.91 -0.57
N CYS A 60 4.12 6.09 -1.25
CA CYS A 60 5.10 7.13 -0.92
C CYS A 60 4.50 8.54 -0.99
N LYS A 61 3.73 8.85 -2.05
CA LYS A 61 3.06 10.15 -2.20
C LYS A 61 2.08 10.43 -1.06
N ILE A 62 1.31 9.42 -0.65
CA ILE A 62 0.34 9.53 0.46
C ILE A 62 1.05 9.65 1.80
N ALA A 63 2.08 8.84 2.05
CA ALA A 63 2.91 8.93 3.26
C ALA A 63 3.53 10.33 3.43
N LYS A 64 4.05 10.92 2.35
CA LYS A 64 4.55 12.30 2.35
C LYS A 64 3.44 13.31 2.65
N LYS A 65 2.34 13.25 1.90
CA LYS A 65 1.26 14.26 1.96
C LYS A 65 0.53 14.24 3.30
N ASP A 66 0.19 13.06 3.80
CA ASP A 66 -0.76 12.92 4.91
C ASP A 66 -0.07 12.83 6.27
N LYS A 67 1.20 12.37 6.30
CA LYS A 67 1.94 12.13 7.55
C LYS A 67 3.32 12.82 7.60
N GLY A 68 3.76 13.44 6.50
CA GLY A 68 5.04 14.15 6.44
C GLY A 68 6.26 13.23 6.49
N PHE A 69 6.13 11.98 6.07
CA PHE A 69 7.28 11.08 5.94
C PHE A 69 8.22 11.56 4.83
N THR A 70 9.52 11.38 5.04
CA THR A 70 10.56 11.83 4.09
C THR A 70 11.48 10.71 3.61
N HIS A 71 11.48 9.58 4.30
CA HIS A 71 12.28 8.39 3.95
C HIS A 71 11.36 7.17 3.91
N TYR A 72 11.65 6.21 3.03
CA TYR A 72 10.78 5.04 2.81
C TYR A 72 11.56 3.74 2.78
N LYS A 73 11.03 2.72 3.44
CA LYS A 73 11.54 1.35 3.40
C LYS A 73 10.44 0.42 2.91
N LEU A 74 10.69 -0.33 1.84
CA LEU A 74 9.75 -1.34 1.39
C LEU A 74 9.83 -2.58 2.29
N HIS A 75 8.70 -3.03 2.82
CA HIS A 75 8.58 -4.21 3.68
C HIS A 75 7.68 -5.24 3.01
N GLY A 76 8.26 -6.35 2.56
CA GLY A 76 7.50 -7.47 2.01
C GLY A 76 6.86 -7.16 0.65
N GLY A 77 7.69 -7.06 -0.38
CA GLY A 77 7.31 -7.32 -1.78
C GLY A 77 7.88 -8.66 -2.24
N SER A 78 7.47 -9.16 -3.42
CA SER A 78 7.95 -10.45 -3.97
C SER A 78 9.45 -10.50 -4.27
N GLY A 79 10.20 -9.41 -4.03
CA GLY A 79 11.65 -9.36 -4.18
C GLY A 79 12.28 -8.35 -3.22
N GLY A 80 12.70 -8.82 -2.04
CA GLY A 80 13.70 -8.15 -1.21
C GLY A 80 13.31 -6.80 -0.58
N VAL A 81 14.07 -6.41 0.45
CA VAL A 81 13.95 -5.09 1.09
C VAL A 81 14.56 -4.06 0.15
N ALA A 82 13.73 -3.19 -0.44
CA ALA A 82 14.19 -2.05 -1.23
C ALA A 82 14.13 -0.78 -0.36
N GLU A 83 15.29 -0.15 -0.13
CA GLU A 83 15.36 1.20 0.44
C GLU A 83 15.13 2.21 -0.67
N ILE A 84 14.08 3.03 -0.53
CA ILE A 84 13.73 4.06 -1.51
C ILE A 84 14.00 5.41 -0.86
N THR A 85 15.13 6.01 -1.22
CA THR A 85 15.48 7.38 -0.84
C THR A 85 14.81 8.34 -1.82
N ALA A 86 14.03 9.29 -1.30
CA ALA A 86 13.38 10.33 -2.11
C ALA A 86 14.28 11.55 -2.32
#